data_AF-A0A2T7NTF5-F1
#
_entry.id   AF-A0A2T7NTF5-F1
#
_cell.length_a   1.000
_cell.length_b   1.000
_cell.length_c   1.000
_cell.angle_alpha   90.00
_cell.angle_beta   90.00
_cell.angle_gamma   90.00
#
_symmetry.space_group_name_H-M   'P 1'
#
loop_
_entity.id
_entity.type
_entity.pdbx_description
1 polymer ?
#
loop_
_entity_poly.entity_id
_entity_poly.type
_entity_poly.pdbx_seq_one_letter_code
_entity_poly.pdbx_strand_id
1 'polypeptide(L)'
;MTRAGDLCVQCCESLRGIPKRVLCLAMVVLQGGLFNVYMYLWLGSTWLLWFLYDGLNVVLFVAAFVLSFRSMEEQRRGRFSRKTIGWLAWLILEIGVLTRMIIGLLNFVEHLREDAFFGPNTFKTTIALSAVIFVLLLTSHFEAPSGSPQRVYIEELTGTVMFDLIDTVEAIDVLFDKKARASFTDGIPVALMVIACINLLLPTIPFVTLSLTGFGQKRLSNVLVSAHKALVTVAINLPNLIVRLILWHGFSVGISVFMLKNIVLILLTTHGFYEHKLLKYKEHRLENDNRKDMALSEGQQDNAREGATGSGSTVGYNRGLSLVKSVSSEDSDPGDSGGRQSFWIEETV
;
A
#
# COMPACT_ATOMS: atom_id res chain seq x y z
N MET A 1 40.69 -4.92 1.87
CA MET A 1 39.45 -4.51 1.16
C MET A 1 39.23 -3.03 1.47
N THR A 2 39.27 -2.18 0.44
CA THR A 2 39.54 -0.75 0.58
C THR A 2 38.28 0.06 0.82
N ARG A 3 38.29 0.85 1.90
CA ARG A 3 37.27 1.84 2.31
C ARG A 3 36.80 2.76 1.17
N ALA A 4 37.65 2.97 0.15
CA ALA A 4 37.33 3.73 -1.06
C ALA A 4 36.37 3.00 -2.02
N GLY A 5 36.47 1.67 -2.11
CA GLY A 5 35.53 0.85 -2.88
C GLY A 5 34.13 0.88 -2.28
N ASP A 6 34.02 0.76 -0.96
CA ASP A 6 32.74 0.85 -0.24
C ASP A 6 32.10 2.25 -0.38
N LEU A 7 32.90 3.32 -0.32
CA LEU A 7 32.46 4.70 -0.58
C LEU A 7 31.97 4.91 -2.02
N CYS A 8 32.65 4.33 -3.01
CA CYS A 8 32.29 4.45 -4.41
C CYS A 8 30.99 3.67 -4.72
N VAL A 9 30.83 2.48 -4.16
CA VAL A 9 29.60 1.68 -4.26
C VAL A 9 28.44 2.40 -3.55
N GLN A 10 28.67 2.95 -2.36
CA GLN A 10 27.66 3.71 -1.62
C GLN A 10 27.26 5.01 -2.33
N CYS A 11 28.20 5.69 -3.00
CA CYS A 11 27.91 6.86 -3.82
C CYS A 11 27.13 6.49 -5.09
N CYS A 12 27.49 5.40 -5.76
CA CYS A 12 26.83 4.93 -6.97
C CYS A 12 25.40 4.41 -6.69
N GLU A 13 25.19 3.75 -5.56
CA GLU A 13 23.88 3.31 -5.09
C GLU A 13 22.99 4.51 -4.69
N SER A 14 23.58 5.53 -4.07
CA SER A 14 22.89 6.79 -3.74
C SER A 14 22.52 7.59 -4.99
N LEU A 15 23.39 7.63 -6.00
CA LEU A 15 23.17 8.32 -7.29
C LEU A 15 22.01 7.67 -8.08
N ARG A 16 21.79 6.36 -7.91
CA ARG A 16 20.69 5.61 -8.55
C ARG A 16 19.29 6.09 -8.10
N GLY A 17 19.17 6.63 -6.89
CA GLY A 17 17.90 7.12 -6.34
C GLY A 17 17.60 8.60 -6.62
N ILE A 18 18.54 9.35 -7.19
CA ILE A 18 18.38 10.79 -7.48
C ILE A 18 17.43 11.06 -8.66
N PRO A 19 17.47 10.31 -9.77
CA PRO A 19 16.59 10.56 -10.92
C PRO A 19 15.10 10.55 -10.57
N LYS A 20 14.65 9.59 -9.75
CA LYS A 20 13.24 9.49 -9.32
C LYS A 20 12.79 10.70 -8.49
N ARG A 21 13.66 11.24 -7.62
CA ARG A 21 13.36 12.42 -6.79
C ARG A 21 13.31 13.70 -7.62
N VAL A 22 14.27 13.87 -8.54
CA VAL A 22 14.30 15.01 -9.46
C VAL A 22 13.08 14.98 -10.38
N LEU A 23 12.74 13.81 -10.92
CA LEU A 23 11.54 13.63 -11.74
C LEU A 23 10.27 13.93 -10.93
N CYS A 24 10.18 13.48 -9.68
CA CYS A 24 9.05 13.78 -8.81
C CYS A 24 8.89 15.30 -8.58
N LEU A 25 9.98 16.00 -8.27
CA LEU A 25 9.96 17.46 -8.09
C LEU A 25 9.56 18.17 -9.39
N ALA A 26 10.09 17.73 -10.53
CA ALA A 26 9.72 18.28 -11.83
C ALA A 26 8.22 18.12 -12.11
N MET A 27 7.64 16.95 -11.78
CA MET A 27 6.20 16.71 -11.92
C MET A 27 5.35 17.58 -10.98
N VAL A 28 5.79 17.80 -9.73
CA VAL A 28 5.11 18.71 -8.79
C VAL A 28 5.11 20.15 -9.31
N VAL A 29 6.26 20.63 -9.80
CA VAL A 29 6.38 21.97 -10.39
C VAL A 29 5.53 22.10 -11.65
N LEU A 30 5.54 21.07 -12.51
CA LEU A 30 4.73 21.04 -13.72
C LEU A 30 3.24 21.08 -13.39
N GLN A 31 2.77 20.26 -12.45
CA GLN A 31 1.37 20.21 -12.05
C GLN A 31 0.90 21.55 -11.48
N GLY A 32 1.67 22.15 -10.55
CA GLY A 32 1.36 23.46 -9.98
C GLY A 32 1.37 24.57 -11.04
N GLY A 33 2.38 24.56 -11.92
CA GLY A 33 2.51 25.50 -13.03
C GLY A 33 1.32 25.46 -13.99
N LEU A 34 0.88 24.26 -14.39
CA LEU A 34 -0.29 24.08 -15.26
C LEU A 34 -1.56 24.64 -14.60
N PHE A 35 -1.81 24.31 -13.32
CA PHE A 35 -2.95 24.89 -12.61
C PHE A 35 -2.89 26.42 -12.52
N ASN A 36 -1.72 26.99 -12.24
CA ASN A 36 -1.57 28.44 -12.14
C ASN A 36 -1.80 29.13 -13.48
N VAL A 37 -1.41 28.53 -14.60
CA VAL A 37 -1.74 29.03 -15.94
C VAL A 37 -3.26 29.06 -16.15
N TYR A 38 -3.98 27.98 -15.81
CA TYR A 38 -5.45 27.97 -15.89
C TYR A 38 -6.08 29.06 -15.03
N MET A 39 -5.65 29.18 -13.78
CA MET A 39 -6.21 30.18 -12.86
C MET A 39 -5.93 31.60 -13.32
N TYR A 40 -4.73 31.87 -13.84
CA TYR A 40 -4.37 33.17 -14.37
C TYR A 40 -5.20 33.55 -15.60
N LEU A 41 -5.37 32.62 -16.56
CA LEU A 41 -6.09 32.88 -17.80
C LEU A 41 -7.58 33.15 -17.56
N TRP A 42 -8.20 32.48 -16.58
CA TRP A 42 -9.66 32.53 -16.38
C TRP A 42 -10.13 33.37 -15.19
N LEU A 43 -9.35 33.48 -14.11
CA LEU A 43 -9.72 34.25 -12.92
C LEU A 43 -8.84 35.49 -12.69
N GLY A 44 -7.80 35.69 -13.50
CA GLY A 44 -6.97 36.89 -13.52
C GLY A 44 -5.79 36.87 -12.55
N SER A 45 -5.13 38.04 -12.43
CA SER A 45 -3.80 38.16 -11.81
C SER A 45 -3.74 37.92 -10.30
N THR A 46 -4.86 38.04 -9.57
CA THR A 46 -4.89 37.82 -8.11
C THR A 46 -4.61 36.37 -7.74
N TRP A 47 -4.86 35.45 -8.67
CA TRP A 47 -4.63 34.01 -8.50
C TRP A 47 -3.16 33.60 -8.63
N LEU A 48 -2.27 34.54 -8.96
CA LEU A 48 -0.82 34.29 -8.89
C LEU A 48 -0.32 34.03 -7.47
N LEU A 49 -1.11 34.33 -6.42
CA LEU A 49 -0.76 33.99 -5.04
C LEU A 49 -0.53 32.48 -4.84
N TRP A 50 -1.13 31.63 -5.68
CA TRP A 50 -0.91 30.18 -5.67
C TRP A 50 0.54 29.77 -5.98
N PHE A 51 1.35 30.64 -6.58
CA PHE A 51 2.79 30.39 -6.72
C PHE A 51 3.50 30.32 -5.36
N LEU A 52 3.04 31.07 -4.34
CA LEU A 52 3.58 30.95 -2.97
C LEU A 52 3.25 29.58 -2.37
N TYR A 53 2.03 29.11 -2.62
CA TYR A 53 1.57 27.79 -2.18
C TYR A 53 2.36 26.66 -2.85
N ASP A 54 2.58 26.74 -4.17
CA ASP A 54 3.41 25.77 -4.87
C ASP A 54 4.88 25.85 -4.42
N GLY A 55 5.40 27.04 -4.13
CA GLY A 55 6.72 27.22 -3.51
C GLY A 55 6.83 26.51 -2.16
N LEU A 56 5.82 26.62 -1.30
CA LEU A 56 5.74 25.88 -0.04
C LEU A 56 5.73 24.36 -0.28
N ASN A 57 4.95 23.87 -1.25
CA ASN A 57 4.92 22.45 -1.61
C ASN A 57 6.28 21.93 -2.07
N VAL A 58 6.97 22.68 -2.93
CA VAL A 58 8.33 22.31 -3.37
C VAL A 58 9.29 22.22 -2.18
N VAL A 59 9.25 23.21 -1.27
CA VAL A 59 10.08 23.19 -0.05
C VAL A 59 9.76 21.96 0.82
N LEU A 60 8.48 21.62 0.98
CA LEU A 60 8.04 20.44 1.74
C LEU A 60 8.50 19.13 1.09
N PHE A 61 8.42 18.99 -0.23
CA PHE A 61 8.93 17.81 -0.95
C PHE A 61 10.45 17.68 -0.84
N VAL A 62 11.19 18.79 -0.99
CA VAL A 62 12.64 18.80 -0.79
C VAL A 62 12.98 18.39 0.65
N ALA A 63 12.30 18.97 1.64
CA ALA A 63 12.47 18.59 3.04
C ALA A 63 12.14 17.10 3.28
N ALA A 64 11.07 16.59 2.67
CA ALA A 64 10.68 15.19 2.76
C ALA A 64 11.77 14.26 2.18
N PHE A 65 12.32 14.59 1.01
CA PHE A 65 13.40 13.81 0.41
C PHE A 65 14.70 13.88 1.21
N VAL A 66 15.08 15.05 1.73
CA VAL A 66 16.27 15.21 2.58
C VAL A 66 16.13 14.40 3.87
N LEU A 67 14.97 14.47 4.53
CA LEU A 67 14.70 13.69 5.74
C LEU A 67 14.63 12.19 5.45
N SER A 68 14.05 11.80 4.32
CA SER A 68 14.07 10.39 3.88
C SER A 68 15.49 9.88 3.69
N PHE A 69 16.34 10.67 3.04
CA PHE A 69 17.73 10.29 2.80
C PHE A 69 18.50 10.12 4.12
N ARG A 70 18.37 11.08 5.04
CA ARG A 70 18.98 10.99 6.38
C ARG A 70 18.45 9.78 7.15
N SER A 71 17.15 9.50 7.04
CA SER A 71 16.52 8.39 7.74
C SER A 71 17.05 7.04 7.26
N MET A 72 17.23 6.87 5.95
CA MET A 72 17.83 5.68 5.37
C MET A 72 19.30 5.51 5.77
N GLU A 73 20.05 6.60 5.86
CA GLU A 73 21.44 6.57 6.33
C GLU A 73 21.54 6.17 7.80
N GLU A 74 20.65 6.67 8.65
CA GLU A 74 20.54 6.27 10.07
C GLU A 74 20.19 4.79 10.22
N GLN A 75 19.29 4.27 9.37
CA GLN A 75 18.94 2.86 9.31
C GLN A 75 20.15 1.98 8.93
N ARG A 76 20.95 2.39 7.92
CA ARG A 76 22.21 1.71 7.57
C ARG A 76 23.20 1.68 8.73
N ARG A 77 23.15 2.68 9.61
CA ARG A 77 23.98 2.78 10.83
C ARG A 77 23.37 2.08 12.05
N GLY A 78 22.29 1.31 11.88
CA GLY A 78 21.65 0.53 12.95
C GLY A 78 20.86 1.36 13.96
N ARG A 79 20.60 2.66 13.69
CA ARG A 79 19.79 3.53 14.55
C ARG A 79 18.34 3.55 14.09
N PHE A 80 17.43 3.52 15.06
CA PHE A 80 15.98 3.59 14.80
C PHE A 80 15.62 5.01 14.34
N SER A 81 15.45 5.20 13.04
CA SER A 81 15.11 6.51 12.48
C SER A 81 13.61 6.79 12.55
N ARG A 82 13.27 8.03 12.91
CA ARG A 82 11.91 8.45 13.29
C ARG A 82 11.32 9.39 12.24
N LYS A 83 10.24 8.93 11.59
CA LYS A 83 9.20 9.67 10.84
C LYS A 83 9.65 10.41 9.56
N THR A 84 9.29 9.83 8.40
CA THR A 84 9.26 10.54 7.12
C THR A 84 8.08 11.50 7.08
N ILE A 85 8.29 12.77 6.70
CA ILE A 85 7.21 13.76 6.50
C ILE A 85 6.56 13.68 5.11
N GLY A 86 6.88 12.66 4.31
CA GLY A 86 6.37 12.51 2.93
C GLY A 86 4.84 12.50 2.84
N TRP A 87 4.16 11.89 3.81
CA TRP A 87 2.69 11.91 3.89
C TRP A 87 2.11 13.32 4.05
N LEU A 88 2.83 14.20 4.77
CA LEU A 88 2.40 15.59 4.98
C LEU A 88 2.62 16.41 3.71
N ALA A 89 3.76 16.23 3.04
CA ALA A 89 4.03 16.87 1.76
C ALA A 89 2.99 16.46 0.70
N TRP A 90 2.66 15.15 0.63
CA TRP A 90 1.58 14.64 -0.21
C TRP A 90 0.22 15.26 0.13
N LEU A 91 -0.18 15.24 1.41
CA LEU A 91 -1.47 15.75 1.84
C LEU A 91 -1.64 17.24 1.49
N ILE A 92 -0.60 18.05 1.73
CA ILE A 92 -0.66 19.47 1.39
C ILE A 92 -0.78 19.62 -0.12
N LEU A 93 0.04 18.94 -0.93
CA LEU A 93 -0.09 18.98 -2.39
C LEU A 93 -1.53 18.67 -2.85
N GLU A 94 -2.11 17.56 -2.38
CA GLU A 94 -3.44 17.12 -2.79
C GLU A 94 -4.56 18.06 -2.36
N ILE A 95 -4.46 18.73 -1.21
CA ILE A 95 -5.40 19.79 -0.81
C ILE A 95 -5.40 20.91 -1.87
N GLY A 96 -4.21 21.27 -2.37
CA GLY A 96 -4.07 22.28 -3.41
C GLY A 96 -4.62 21.83 -4.76
N VAL A 97 -4.38 20.58 -5.15
CA VAL A 97 -4.94 19.98 -6.38
C VAL A 97 -6.47 19.96 -6.30
N LEU A 98 -7.02 19.46 -5.19
CA LEU A 98 -8.46 19.42 -4.93
C LEU A 98 -9.10 20.80 -5.00
N THR A 99 -8.51 21.79 -4.33
CA THR A 99 -9.04 23.15 -4.31
C THR A 99 -9.09 23.74 -5.72
N ARG A 100 -8.02 23.55 -6.49
CA ARG A 100 -7.90 24.09 -7.86
C ARG A 100 -8.77 23.31 -8.85
N MET A 101 -8.96 22.01 -8.65
CA MET A 101 -9.92 21.19 -9.38
C MET A 101 -11.35 21.70 -9.19
N ILE A 102 -11.79 21.89 -7.94
CA ILE A 102 -13.14 22.38 -7.62
C ILE A 102 -13.37 23.75 -8.24
N ILE A 103 -12.42 24.67 -8.07
CA ILE A 103 -12.52 26.02 -8.64
C ILE A 103 -12.63 25.95 -10.17
N GLY A 104 -11.83 25.09 -10.82
CA GLY A 104 -11.92 24.91 -12.27
C GLY A 104 -13.28 24.39 -12.72
N LEU A 105 -13.76 23.31 -12.10
CA LEU A 105 -15.05 22.67 -12.42
C LEU A 105 -16.25 23.62 -12.23
N LEU A 106 -16.18 24.52 -11.25
CA LEU A 106 -17.25 25.47 -10.94
C LEU A 106 -17.20 26.76 -11.77
N ASN A 107 -16.01 27.22 -12.22
CA ASN A 107 -15.89 28.56 -12.82
C ASN A 107 -15.70 28.54 -14.33
N PHE A 108 -14.80 27.70 -14.87
CA PHE A 108 -14.35 27.87 -16.26
C PHE A 108 -14.31 26.60 -17.10
N VAL A 109 -14.45 25.41 -16.51
CA VAL A 109 -14.37 24.14 -17.26
C VAL A 109 -15.40 24.06 -18.39
N GLU A 110 -16.61 24.59 -18.19
CA GLU A 110 -17.65 24.63 -19.24
C GLU A 110 -17.28 25.54 -20.43
N HIS A 111 -16.31 26.45 -20.27
CA HIS A 111 -15.91 27.38 -21.30
C HIS A 111 -14.65 26.91 -22.05
N LEU A 112 -14.02 25.82 -21.60
CA LEU A 112 -12.83 25.27 -22.22
C LEU A 112 -13.18 24.67 -23.59
N ARG A 113 -12.42 25.05 -24.61
CA ARG A 113 -12.52 24.48 -25.94
C ARG A 113 -11.71 23.19 -26.05
N GLU A 114 -12.28 22.17 -26.69
CA GLU A 114 -11.63 20.86 -26.86
C GLU A 114 -10.40 20.90 -27.78
N ASP A 115 -10.36 21.86 -28.72
CA ASP A 115 -9.29 22.01 -29.71
C ASP A 115 -8.10 22.85 -29.21
N ALA A 116 -8.23 23.47 -28.04
CA ALA A 116 -7.17 24.28 -27.46
C ALA A 116 -6.16 23.42 -26.68
N PHE A 117 -4.87 23.79 -26.76
CA PHE A 117 -3.82 23.15 -25.95
C PHE A 117 -4.13 23.24 -24.44
N PHE A 118 -4.65 24.38 -23.98
CA PHE A 118 -5.17 24.55 -22.61
C PHE A 118 -6.69 24.26 -22.53
N GLY A 119 -7.13 23.17 -23.15
CA GLY A 119 -8.51 22.69 -23.14
C GLY A 119 -8.84 21.77 -21.95
N PRO A 120 -9.99 21.07 -21.99
CA PRO A 120 -10.40 20.09 -20.98
C PRO A 120 -9.36 18.99 -20.75
N ASN A 121 -8.74 18.50 -21.82
CA ASN A 121 -7.84 17.35 -21.75
C ASN A 121 -6.57 17.67 -20.95
N THR A 122 -5.96 18.83 -21.16
CA THR A 122 -4.78 19.25 -20.39
C THR A 122 -5.13 19.49 -18.92
N PHE A 123 -6.33 19.98 -18.61
CA PHE A 123 -6.79 20.12 -17.22
C PHE A 123 -6.97 18.75 -16.55
N LYS A 124 -7.60 17.79 -17.24
CA LYS A 124 -7.72 16.39 -16.79
C LYS A 124 -6.35 15.75 -16.57
N THR A 125 -5.42 15.93 -17.52
CA THR A 125 -4.04 15.45 -17.39
C THR A 125 -3.33 16.09 -16.19
N THR A 126 -3.56 17.36 -15.92
CA THR A 126 -2.99 18.05 -14.75
C THR A 126 -3.46 17.41 -13.44
N ILE A 127 -4.72 17.02 -13.34
CA ILE A 127 -5.24 16.27 -12.19
C ILE A 127 -4.62 14.86 -12.15
N ALA A 128 -4.53 14.18 -13.30
CA ALA A 128 -3.96 12.84 -13.41
C ALA A 128 -2.47 12.76 -13.02
N LEU A 129 -1.72 13.87 -13.10
CA LEU A 129 -0.33 13.93 -12.64
C LEU A 129 -0.19 13.55 -11.16
N SER A 130 -1.23 13.69 -10.33
CA SER A 130 -1.23 13.21 -8.94
C SER A 130 -0.92 11.72 -8.84
N ALA A 131 -1.40 10.88 -9.77
CA ALA A 131 -1.10 9.46 -9.80
C ALA A 131 0.41 9.21 -10.02
N VAL A 132 1.00 9.93 -10.98
CA VAL A 132 2.43 9.83 -11.30
C VAL A 132 3.28 10.32 -10.13
N ILE A 133 2.91 11.46 -9.53
CA ILE A 133 3.61 12.04 -8.38
C ILE A 133 3.54 11.10 -7.19
N PHE A 134 2.39 10.47 -6.91
CA PHE A 134 2.25 9.51 -5.83
C PHE A 134 3.23 8.33 -5.99
N VAL A 135 3.25 7.72 -7.18
CA VAL A 135 4.13 6.58 -7.50
C VAL A 135 5.60 6.99 -7.32
N LEU A 136 5.99 8.14 -7.87
CA LEU A 136 7.37 8.64 -7.77
C LEU A 136 7.75 9.00 -6.34
N LEU A 137 6.84 9.59 -5.57
CA LEU A 137 7.05 9.94 -4.17
C LEU A 137 7.26 8.68 -3.32
N LEU A 138 6.38 7.69 -3.48
CA LEU A 138 6.42 6.46 -2.69
C LEU A 138 7.66 5.61 -3.01
N THR A 139 7.97 5.44 -4.30
CA THR A 139 9.20 4.76 -4.75
C THR A 139 10.48 5.54 -4.39
N SER A 140 10.39 6.86 -4.17
CA SER A 140 11.52 7.67 -3.71
C SER A 140 11.78 7.57 -2.21
N HIS A 141 10.74 7.29 -1.42
CA HIS A 141 10.82 7.10 0.03
C HIS A 141 11.17 5.67 0.45
N PHE A 142 10.98 4.70 -0.45
CA PHE A 142 11.15 3.29 -0.15
C PHE A 142 12.23 2.62 -1.02
N GLU A 143 13.20 1.98 -0.39
CA GLU A 143 14.15 1.06 -1.03
C GLU A 143 14.24 -0.22 -0.19
N ALA A 144 13.31 -1.15 -0.39
CA ALA A 144 13.50 -2.50 0.14
C ALA A 144 14.23 -3.41 -0.86
N PRO A 145 14.94 -4.43 -0.34
CA PRO A 145 15.52 -5.48 -1.17
C PRO A 145 14.48 -6.14 -2.09
N SER A 146 14.89 -6.49 -3.31
CA SER A 146 14.08 -7.24 -4.26
C SER A 146 13.56 -8.54 -3.63
N GLY A 147 12.27 -8.83 -3.79
CA GLY A 147 11.63 -10.06 -3.30
C GLY A 147 11.23 -10.06 -1.82
N SER A 148 11.39 -8.96 -1.09
CA SER A 148 10.88 -8.90 0.29
C SER A 148 9.34 -8.80 0.30
N PRO A 149 8.65 -9.40 1.28
CA PRO A 149 7.19 -9.27 1.43
C PRO A 149 6.73 -7.81 1.56
N GLN A 150 7.61 -6.92 2.03
CA GLN A 150 7.33 -5.49 2.19
C GLN A 150 7.27 -4.78 0.84
N ARG A 151 8.15 -5.17 -0.09
CA ARG A 151 8.18 -4.59 -1.43
C ARG A 151 6.94 -4.97 -2.23
N VAL A 152 6.54 -6.25 -2.18
CA VAL A 152 5.31 -6.73 -2.81
C VAL A 152 4.09 -5.95 -2.29
N TYR A 153 3.96 -5.81 -0.96
CA TYR A 153 2.87 -5.05 -0.36
C TYR A 153 2.84 -3.57 -0.82
N ILE A 154 4.00 -2.93 -0.95
CA ILE A 154 4.08 -1.54 -1.40
C ILE A 154 3.79 -1.42 -2.89
N GLU A 155 4.26 -2.35 -3.72
CA GLU A 155 3.98 -2.38 -5.16
C GLU A 155 2.47 -2.57 -5.42
N GLU A 156 1.83 -3.53 -4.74
CA GLU A 156 0.37 -3.75 -4.79
C GLU A 156 -0.42 -2.50 -4.37
N LEU A 157 0.00 -1.87 -3.26
CA LEU A 157 -0.63 -0.67 -2.75
C LEU A 157 -0.46 0.52 -3.70
N THR A 158 0.74 0.67 -4.27
CA THR A 158 1.06 1.74 -5.23
C THR A 158 0.22 1.59 -6.50
N GLY A 159 0.11 0.36 -7.03
CA GLY A 159 -0.70 0.06 -8.19
C GLY A 159 -2.18 0.38 -7.93
N THR A 160 -2.71 -0.08 -6.79
CA THR A 160 -4.12 0.17 -6.40
C THR A 160 -4.42 1.67 -6.36
N VAL A 161 -3.60 2.44 -5.64
CA VAL A 161 -3.75 3.89 -5.52
C VAL A 161 -3.63 4.60 -6.86
N MET A 162 -2.66 4.23 -7.70
CA MET A 162 -2.50 4.81 -9.03
C MET A 162 -3.78 4.66 -9.84
N PHE A 163 -4.38 3.46 -9.85
CA PHE A 163 -5.63 3.22 -10.56
C PHE A 163 -6.82 3.98 -9.94
N ASP A 164 -6.88 4.15 -8.61
CA ASP A 164 -7.92 4.96 -7.96
C ASP A 164 -7.85 6.44 -8.38
N LEU A 165 -6.64 6.99 -8.49
CA LEU A 165 -6.41 8.37 -8.92
C LEU A 165 -6.76 8.57 -10.40
N ILE A 166 -6.45 7.61 -11.27
CA ILE A 166 -6.84 7.69 -12.68
C ILE A 166 -8.36 7.52 -12.86
N ASP A 167 -8.98 6.58 -12.14
CA ASP A 167 -10.44 6.41 -12.13
C ASP A 167 -11.15 7.70 -11.71
N THR A 168 -10.57 8.44 -10.77
CA THR A 168 -11.09 9.75 -10.35
C THR A 168 -11.16 10.75 -11.51
N VAL A 169 -10.12 10.84 -12.33
CA VAL A 169 -10.08 11.74 -13.49
C VAL A 169 -11.11 11.36 -14.54
N GLU A 170 -11.28 10.06 -14.79
CA GLU A 170 -12.28 9.59 -15.73
C GLU A 170 -13.71 9.69 -15.16
N ALA A 171 -13.90 9.64 -13.84
CA ALA A 171 -15.21 9.83 -13.21
C ALA A 171 -15.68 11.29 -13.33
N ILE A 172 -14.77 12.25 -13.20
CA ILE A 172 -15.08 13.67 -13.39
C ILE A 172 -15.10 14.08 -14.87
N ASP A 173 -14.59 13.24 -15.79
CA ASP A 173 -14.56 13.51 -17.24
C ASP A 173 -15.93 13.90 -17.80
N VAL A 174 -16.96 13.23 -17.31
CA VAL A 174 -18.35 13.49 -17.70
C VAL A 174 -18.84 14.90 -17.32
N LEU A 175 -18.21 15.57 -16.34
CA LEU A 175 -18.51 16.94 -15.96
C LEU A 175 -17.97 17.98 -16.95
N PHE A 176 -17.08 17.57 -17.86
CA PHE A 176 -16.55 18.42 -18.92
C PHE A 176 -17.45 18.41 -20.17
N ASP A 177 -18.31 17.40 -20.34
CA ASP A 177 -19.28 17.36 -21.43
C ASP A 177 -20.56 18.12 -21.05
N LYS A 178 -20.85 19.19 -21.81
CA LYS A 178 -22.06 20.02 -21.63
C LYS A 178 -23.35 19.23 -21.80
N LYS A 179 -23.38 18.29 -22.75
CA LYS A 179 -24.59 17.51 -23.04
C LYS A 179 -24.88 16.52 -21.92
N ALA A 180 -23.84 15.81 -21.47
CA ALA A 180 -23.96 14.91 -20.33
C ALA A 180 -24.34 15.67 -19.06
N ARG A 181 -23.67 16.78 -18.77
CA ARG A 181 -23.95 17.62 -17.59
C ARG A 181 -25.37 18.18 -17.57
N ALA A 182 -25.92 18.59 -18.71
CA ALA A 182 -27.30 19.07 -18.80
C ALA A 182 -28.36 17.99 -18.53
N SER A 183 -28.01 16.71 -18.68
CA SER A 183 -28.90 15.58 -18.38
C SER A 183 -28.92 15.21 -16.89
N PHE A 184 -27.98 15.73 -16.10
CA PHE A 184 -27.83 15.38 -14.70
C PHE A 184 -28.78 16.16 -13.79
N THR A 185 -29.38 15.46 -12.84
CA THR A 185 -30.00 16.09 -11.67
C THR A 185 -28.93 16.84 -10.86
N ASP A 186 -29.28 17.98 -10.27
CA ASP A 186 -28.36 18.87 -9.53
C ASP A 186 -27.46 18.16 -8.48
N GLY A 187 -27.89 17.01 -7.94
CA GLY A 187 -27.12 16.23 -6.98
C GLY A 187 -25.96 15.40 -7.56
N ILE A 188 -26.02 15.00 -8.83
CA ILE A 188 -25.02 14.11 -9.44
C ILE A 188 -23.66 14.79 -9.60
N PRO A 189 -23.55 16.03 -10.14
CA PRO A 189 -22.27 16.73 -10.21
C PRO A 189 -21.61 16.92 -8.84
N VAL A 190 -22.41 17.26 -7.83
CA VAL A 190 -21.93 17.42 -6.45
C VAL A 190 -21.41 16.09 -5.91
N ALA A 191 -22.15 14.99 -6.10
CA ALA A 191 -21.72 13.66 -5.68
C ALA A 191 -20.40 13.24 -6.34
N LEU A 192 -20.26 13.47 -7.65
CA LEU A 192 -19.03 13.18 -8.40
C LEU A 192 -17.83 13.98 -7.86
N MET A 193 -18.03 15.28 -7.58
CA MET A 193 -16.98 16.11 -6.99
C MET A 193 -16.59 15.62 -5.58
N VAL A 194 -17.56 15.29 -4.73
CA VAL A 194 -17.29 14.78 -3.38
C VAL A 194 -16.50 13.48 -3.43
N ILE A 195 -16.88 12.56 -4.30
CA ILE A 195 -16.18 11.27 -4.48
C ILE A 195 -14.77 11.49 -5.02
N ALA A 196 -14.60 12.38 -6.00
CA ALA A 196 -13.29 12.74 -6.51
C ALA A 196 -12.39 13.33 -5.42
N CYS A 197 -12.92 14.19 -4.56
CA CYS A 197 -12.20 14.73 -3.40
C CYS A 197 -11.75 13.64 -2.44
N ILE A 198 -12.64 12.69 -2.12
CA ILE A 198 -12.32 11.56 -1.25
C ILE A 198 -11.20 10.72 -1.88
N ASN A 199 -11.31 10.38 -3.16
CA ASN A 199 -10.32 9.55 -3.85
C ASN A 199 -8.95 10.23 -4.01
N LEU A 200 -8.90 11.55 -4.19
CA LEU A 200 -7.63 12.30 -4.23
C LEU A 200 -6.95 12.32 -2.85
N LEU A 201 -7.72 12.40 -1.76
CA LEU A 201 -7.18 12.40 -0.40
C LEU A 201 -6.87 11.00 0.13
N LEU A 202 -7.54 9.98 -0.41
CA LEU A 202 -7.45 8.61 0.05
C LEU A 202 -6.04 8.04 0.18
N PRO A 203 -5.11 8.30 -0.78
CA PRO A 203 -3.74 7.80 -0.71
C PRO A 203 -2.97 8.25 0.53
N THR A 204 -3.45 9.28 1.22
CA THR A 204 -2.88 9.73 2.49
C THR A 204 -2.95 8.64 3.56
N ILE A 205 -4.04 7.87 3.63
CA ILE A 205 -4.23 6.81 4.64
C ILE A 205 -3.15 5.71 4.53
N PRO A 206 -2.95 5.06 3.36
CA PRO A 206 -1.90 4.08 3.20
C PRO A 206 -0.50 4.69 3.36
N PHE A 207 -0.27 5.92 2.91
CA PHE A 207 1.02 6.60 3.11
C PHE A 207 1.32 6.77 4.61
N VAL A 208 0.39 7.34 5.38
CA VAL A 208 0.54 7.49 6.84
C VAL A 208 0.77 6.13 7.50
N THR A 209 0.02 5.11 7.09
CA THR A 209 0.18 3.75 7.61
C THR A 209 1.58 3.19 7.33
N LEU A 210 2.10 3.38 6.11
CA LEU A 210 3.47 2.98 5.75
C LEU A 210 4.52 3.76 6.55
N SER A 211 4.32 5.07 6.71
CA SER A 211 5.22 5.92 7.48
C SER A 211 5.25 5.55 8.97
N LEU A 212 4.12 5.14 9.55
CA LEU A 212 4.02 4.76 10.97
C LEU A 212 4.54 3.35 11.25
N THR A 213 4.39 2.43 10.30
CA THR A 213 4.87 1.05 10.41
C THR A 213 6.37 0.93 10.10
N GLY A 214 7.05 2.04 9.81
CA GLY A 214 8.46 2.07 9.42
C GLY A 214 8.68 1.27 8.14
N PHE A 215 7.73 1.34 7.20
CA PHE A 215 7.73 0.57 5.96
C PHE A 215 7.86 -0.95 6.18
N GLY A 216 7.12 -1.48 7.17
CA GLY A 216 7.05 -2.92 7.45
C GLY A 216 8.09 -3.47 8.43
N GLN A 217 8.66 -2.61 9.27
CA GLN A 217 9.57 -2.99 10.38
C GLN A 217 8.81 -3.48 11.62
N LYS A 218 7.57 -3.04 11.83
CA LYS A 218 6.71 -3.53 12.92
C LYS A 218 5.75 -4.61 12.43
N ARG A 219 5.84 -5.82 13.01
CA ARG A 219 4.81 -6.87 12.86
C ARG A 219 3.53 -6.41 13.56
N LEU A 220 2.62 -5.83 12.80
CA LEU A 220 1.24 -5.67 13.25
C LEU A 220 0.55 -7.04 13.12
N SER A 221 -0.43 -7.34 13.99
CA SER A 221 -1.24 -8.57 13.89
C SER A 221 -1.82 -8.70 12.48
N ASN A 222 -1.23 -9.60 11.67
CA ASN A 222 -1.46 -9.67 10.22
C ASN A 222 -2.95 -9.83 9.87
N VAL A 223 -3.71 -10.51 10.73
CA VAL A 223 -5.09 -10.92 10.48
C VAL A 223 -6.07 -9.77 10.63
N LEU A 224 -6.08 -9.12 11.79
CA LEU A 224 -7.07 -8.09 12.12
C LEU A 224 -6.79 -6.81 11.33
N VAL A 225 -5.51 -6.53 11.09
CA VAL A 225 -5.05 -5.38 10.32
C VAL A 225 -5.34 -5.57 8.84
N SER A 226 -5.13 -6.78 8.30
CA SER A 226 -5.48 -7.08 6.90
C SER A 226 -6.99 -7.04 6.69
N ALA A 227 -7.78 -7.60 7.61
CA ALA A 227 -9.24 -7.53 7.58
C ALA A 227 -9.76 -6.09 7.64
N HIS A 228 -9.19 -5.26 8.52
CA HIS A 228 -9.56 -3.86 8.63
C HIS A 228 -9.19 -3.08 7.37
N LYS A 229 -7.99 -3.31 6.81
CA LYS A 229 -7.57 -2.72 5.53
C LYS A 229 -8.48 -3.14 4.39
N ALA A 230 -8.82 -4.42 4.28
CA ALA A 230 -9.72 -4.95 3.27
C ALA A 230 -11.12 -4.32 3.37
N LEU A 231 -11.67 -4.20 4.58
CA LEU A 231 -12.97 -3.58 4.80
C LEU A 231 -12.98 -2.10 4.42
N VAL A 232 -11.92 -1.37 4.78
CA VAL A 232 -11.74 0.04 4.40
C VAL A 232 -11.63 0.14 2.87
N THR A 233 -10.80 -0.68 2.24
CA THR A 233 -10.64 -0.73 0.77
C THR A 233 -11.98 -0.99 0.06
N VAL A 234 -12.78 -1.94 0.54
CA VAL A 234 -14.12 -2.21 -0.02
C VAL A 234 -15.05 -1.01 0.20
N ALA A 235 -15.05 -0.42 1.39
CA ALA A 235 -15.90 0.73 1.71
C ALA A 235 -15.61 1.97 0.84
N ILE A 236 -14.43 2.06 0.24
CA ILE A 236 -14.06 3.16 -0.65
C ILE A 236 -14.25 2.81 -2.13
N ASN A 237 -13.84 1.61 -2.53
CA ASN A 237 -13.97 1.18 -3.92
C ASN A 237 -15.42 0.89 -4.33
N LEU A 238 -16.26 0.49 -3.37
CA LEU A 238 -17.67 0.21 -3.65
C LEU A 238 -18.46 1.49 -4.03
N PRO A 239 -18.35 2.63 -3.32
CA PRO A 239 -18.91 3.90 -3.79
C PRO A 239 -18.48 4.29 -5.20
N ASN A 240 -17.18 4.14 -5.53
CA ASN A 240 -16.66 4.40 -6.88
C ASN A 240 -17.35 3.52 -7.92
N LEU A 241 -17.51 2.23 -7.62
CA LEU A 241 -18.24 1.30 -8.49
C LEU A 241 -19.72 1.68 -8.64
N ILE A 242 -20.41 2.02 -7.55
CA ILE A 242 -21.84 2.40 -7.58
C ILE A 242 -22.04 3.60 -8.49
N VAL A 243 -21.21 4.63 -8.36
CA VAL A 243 -21.33 5.83 -9.19
C VAL A 243 -21.07 5.52 -10.66
N ARG A 244 -20.11 4.66 -10.97
CA ARG A 244 -19.89 4.23 -12.35
C ARG A 244 -21.07 3.43 -12.91
N LEU A 245 -21.71 2.58 -12.11
CA LEU A 245 -22.93 1.87 -12.52
C LEU A 245 -24.10 2.84 -12.76
N ILE A 246 -24.24 3.88 -11.93
CA ILE A 246 -25.25 4.93 -12.13
C ILE A 246 -24.96 5.73 -13.41
N LEU A 247 -23.70 6.10 -13.67
CA LEU A 247 -23.33 6.80 -14.90
C LEU A 247 -23.60 5.96 -16.16
N TRP A 248 -23.25 4.67 -16.10
CA TRP A 248 -23.46 3.77 -17.22
C TRP A 248 -24.95 3.50 -17.49
N HIS A 249 -25.69 3.04 -16.47
CA HIS A 249 -27.09 2.62 -16.64
C HIS A 249 -28.09 3.79 -16.62
N GLY A 250 -27.81 4.84 -15.84
CA GLY A 250 -28.70 5.98 -15.67
C GLY A 250 -28.52 7.06 -16.73
N PHE A 251 -27.30 7.25 -17.22
CA PHE A 251 -26.96 8.36 -18.12
C PHE A 251 -26.34 7.92 -19.45
N SER A 252 -26.33 6.61 -19.74
CA SER A 252 -25.81 6.02 -20.99
C SER A 252 -24.36 6.41 -21.29
N VAL A 253 -23.57 6.69 -20.25
CA VAL A 253 -22.12 6.91 -20.39
C VAL A 253 -21.46 5.59 -20.76
N GLY A 254 -20.41 5.63 -21.59
CA GLY A 254 -19.69 4.43 -22.02
C GLY A 254 -19.16 3.59 -20.84
N ILE A 255 -19.03 2.29 -21.06
CA ILE A 255 -18.43 1.37 -20.08
C ILE A 255 -16.96 1.77 -19.87
N SER A 256 -16.63 2.18 -18.65
CA SER A 256 -15.25 2.44 -18.23
C SER A 256 -14.54 1.14 -17.87
N VAL A 257 -13.28 1.00 -18.31
CA VAL A 257 -12.38 -0.12 -17.94
C VAL A 257 -12.14 -0.15 -16.43
N PHE A 258 -12.25 0.98 -15.75
CA PHE A 258 -12.08 1.10 -14.30
C PHE A 258 -13.24 0.47 -13.52
N MET A 259 -14.42 0.30 -14.13
CA MET A 259 -15.49 -0.52 -13.54
C MET A 259 -15.04 -1.96 -13.34
N LEU A 260 -14.40 -2.54 -14.37
CA LEU A 260 -13.88 -3.91 -14.30
C LEU A 260 -12.78 -4.02 -13.25
N LYS A 261 -11.88 -3.04 -13.16
CA LYS A 261 -10.84 -2.97 -12.12
C LYS A 261 -11.45 -2.94 -10.71
N ASN A 262 -12.50 -2.14 -10.47
CA ASN A 262 -13.15 -2.08 -9.16
C ASN A 262 -13.85 -3.42 -8.81
N ILE A 263 -14.48 -4.10 -9.78
CA ILE A 263 -15.05 -5.44 -9.59
C ILE A 263 -13.96 -6.46 -9.26
N VAL A 264 -12.89 -6.52 -10.07
CA VAL A 264 -11.76 -7.45 -9.86
C VAL A 264 -11.10 -7.21 -8.51
N LEU A 265 -10.87 -5.95 -8.13
CA LEU A 265 -10.26 -5.60 -6.84
C LEU A 265 -11.12 -6.06 -5.65
N ILE A 266 -12.44 -5.90 -5.73
CA ILE A 266 -13.36 -6.41 -4.71
C ILE A 266 -13.29 -7.94 -4.65
N LEU A 267 -13.34 -8.63 -5.80
CA LEU A 267 -13.26 -10.10 -5.86
C LEU A 267 -11.95 -10.63 -5.28
N LEU A 268 -10.80 -10.06 -5.67
CA LEU A 268 -9.49 -10.44 -5.15
C LEU A 268 -9.37 -10.18 -3.65
N THR A 269 -9.89 -9.04 -3.17
CA THR A 269 -9.89 -8.69 -1.74
C THR A 269 -10.76 -9.66 -0.94
N THR A 270 -11.96 -9.99 -1.43
CA THR A 270 -12.86 -10.96 -0.80
C THR A 270 -12.26 -12.37 -0.81
N HIS A 271 -11.65 -12.78 -1.92
CA HIS A 271 -10.97 -14.07 -2.03
C HIS A 271 -9.79 -14.18 -1.06
N GLY A 272 -8.94 -13.15 -0.97
CA GLY A 272 -7.83 -13.10 -0.02
C GLY A 272 -8.31 -13.17 1.43
N PHE A 273 -9.42 -12.51 1.76
CA PHE A 273 -10.04 -12.62 3.09
C PHE A 273 -10.57 -14.03 3.38
N TYR A 274 -11.19 -14.68 2.38
CA TYR A 274 -11.70 -16.04 2.48
C TYR A 274 -10.56 -17.06 2.72
N GLU A 275 -9.51 -17.02 1.90
CA GLU A 275 -8.32 -17.88 2.05
C GLU A 275 -7.69 -17.72 3.43
N HIS A 276 -7.59 -16.49 3.92
CA HIS A 276 -7.03 -16.23 5.23
C HIS A 276 -7.87 -16.83 6.38
N LYS A 277 -9.21 -16.75 6.28
CA LYS A 277 -10.12 -17.42 7.23
C LYS A 277 -10.01 -18.93 7.15
N LEU A 278 -9.87 -19.48 5.95
CA LEU A 278 -9.71 -20.92 5.72
C LEU A 278 -8.41 -21.45 6.34
N LEU A 279 -7.29 -20.75 6.19
CA LEU A 279 -6.01 -21.13 6.80
C LEU A 279 -6.10 -21.14 8.34
N LYS A 280 -6.70 -20.11 8.94
CA LYS A 280 -6.87 -20.04 10.39
C LYS A 280 -7.79 -21.15 10.91
N TYR A 281 -8.81 -21.50 10.15
CA TYR A 281 -9.68 -22.62 10.47
C TYR A 281 -8.93 -23.97 10.42
N LYS A 282 -8.08 -24.17 9.40
CA LYS A 282 -7.22 -25.37 9.29
C LYS A 282 -6.23 -25.49 10.46
N GLU A 283 -5.59 -24.38 10.84
CA GLU A 283 -4.63 -24.35 11.96
C GLU A 283 -5.31 -24.70 13.30
N HIS A 284 -6.47 -24.11 13.59
CA HIS A 284 -7.23 -24.43 14.79
C HIS A 284 -7.75 -25.88 14.80
N ARG A 285 -8.05 -26.44 13.63
CA ARG A 285 -8.43 -27.86 13.52
C ARG A 285 -7.25 -28.78 13.83
N LEU A 286 -6.07 -28.49 13.27
CA LEU A 286 -4.85 -29.26 13.53
C LEU A 286 -4.44 -29.21 15.01
N GLU A 287 -4.55 -28.05 15.65
CA GLU A 287 -4.26 -27.91 17.08
C GLU A 287 -5.24 -28.72 17.96
N ASN A 288 -6.53 -28.72 17.59
CA ASN A 288 -7.55 -29.52 18.27
C ASN A 288 -7.31 -31.04 18.10
N ASP A 289 -6.92 -31.48 16.91
CA ASP A 289 -6.65 -32.89 16.65
C ASP A 289 -5.38 -33.34 17.41
N ASN A 290 -4.30 -32.56 17.38
CA ASN A 290 -3.11 -32.82 18.21
C ASN A 290 -3.41 -32.90 19.71
N ARG A 291 -4.33 -32.05 20.21
CA ARG A 291 -4.73 -32.04 21.62
C ARG A 291 -5.49 -33.32 22.01
N LYS A 292 -6.30 -33.87 21.10
CA LYS A 292 -6.99 -35.15 21.32
C LYS A 292 -6.01 -36.32 21.34
N ASP A 293 -5.03 -36.33 20.44
CA ASP A 293 -4.03 -37.39 20.37
C ASP A 293 -3.14 -37.44 21.62
N MET A 294 -2.79 -36.27 22.17
CA MET A 294 -2.08 -36.17 23.46
C MET A 294 -2.93 -36.70 24.62
N ALA A 295 -4.21 -36.32 24.70
CA ALA A 295 -5.11 -36.79 25.75
C ALA A 295 -5.37 -38.31 25.69
N LEU A 296 -5.45 -38.89 24.49
CA LEU A 296 -5.56 -40.34 24.29
C LEU A 296 -4.29 -41.08 24.74
N SER A 297 -3.11 -40.51 24.45
CA SER A 297 -1.83 -41.09 24.86
C SER A 297 -1.61 -41.07 26.37
N GLU A 298 -2.01 -39.99 27.06
CA GLU A 298 -1.96 -39.90 28.53
C GLU A 298 -2.93 -40.90 29.19
N GLY A 299 -4.16 -41.02 28.68
CA GLY A 299 -5.14 -41.98 29.20
C GLY A 299 -4.73 -43.46 29.04
N GLN A 300 -3.95 -43.80 28.01
CA GLN A 300 -3.39 -45.15 27.87
C GLN A 300 -2.19 -45.41 28.80
N GLN A 301 -1.38 -44.41 29.12
CA GLN A 301 -0.30 -44.55 30.11
C GLN A 301 -0.82 -44.73 31.53
N ASP A 302 -1.89 -44.03 31.91
CA ASP A 302 -2.51 -44.17 33.23
C ASP A 302 -3.19 -45.54 33.41
N ASN A 303 -3.91 -46.03 32.41
CA ASN A 303 -4.49 -47.38 32.43
C ASN A 303 -3.41 -48.49 32.48
N ALA A 304 -2.27 -48.29 31.80
CA ALA A 304 -1.14 -49.22 31.88
C ALA A 304 -0.46 -49.22 33.26
N ARG A 305 -0.44 -48.08 33.95
CA ARG A 305 0.07 -47.95 35.33
C ARG A 305 -0.84 -48.63 36.35
N GLU A 306 -2.16 -48.47 36.25
CA GLU A 306 -3.11 -49.13 37.15
C GLU A 306 -3.15 -50.65 36.94
N GLY A 307 -3.00 -51.13 35.70
CA GLY A 307 -2.91 -52.56 35.38
C GLY A 307 -1.65 -53.24 35.93
N ALA A 308 -0.55 -52.52 36.12
CA ALA A 308 0.69 -53.05 36.70
C ALA A 308 0.68 -53.14 38.23
N THR A 309 -0.23 -52.44 38.91
CA THR A 309 -0.40 -52.51 40.38
C THR A 309 -1.35 -53.63 40.85
N GLY A 310 -1.99 -54.36 39.92
CA GLY A 310 -2.99 -55.39 40.22
C GLY A 310 -2.50 -56.84 40.28
N SER A 311 -1.20 -57.13 40.09
CA SER A 311 -0.70 -58.51 40.12
C SER A 311 0.71 -58.59 40.71
N GLY A 312 0.86 -59.19 41.89
CA GLY A 312 2.16 -59.62 42.40
C GLY A 312 2.39 -59.41 43.89
N SER A 313 2.08 -60.44 44.67
CA SER A 313 2.40 -60.61 46.08
C SER A 313 3.90 -60.45 46.41
N THR A 314 4.17 -59.81 47.55
CA THR A 314 5.23 -60.06 48.55
C THR A 314 6.47 -60.88 48.15
N VAL A 315 7.66 -60.25 48.07
CA VAL A 315 8.93 -60.70 48.70
C VAL A 315 9.81 -59.45 48.93
N GLY A 316 10.41 -59.36 50.12
CA GLY A 316 11.16 -58.18 50.58
C GLY A 316 12.67 -58.17 50.30
N TYR A 317 13.33 -57.25 51.03
CA TYR A 317 14.77 -57.00 51.24
C TYR A 317 15.51 -56.00 50.31
N ASN A 318 15.62 -54.76 50.83
CA ASN A 318 16.84 -54.09 51.35
C ASN A 318 18.03 -53.70 50.43
N ARG A 319 18.49 -52.46 50.67
CA ARG A 319 19.81 -51.83 50.45
C ARG A 319 20.30 -51.46 49.04
N GLY A 320 20.71 -50.19 48.92
CA GLY A 320 22.12 -49.91 48.62
C GLY A 320 22.43 -48.87 47.53
N LEU A 321 22.94 -47.72 47.98
CA LEU A 321 23.79 -46.73 47.31
C LEU A 321 24.60 -47.16 46.06
N SER A 322 24.68 -46.25 45.08
CA SER A 322 25.88 -45.69 44.38
C SER A 322 25.37 -44.93 43.14
N LEU A 323 25.68 -43.67 42.78
CA LEU A 323 26.86 -42.80 42.82
C LEU A 323 28.06 -43.37 42.04
N VAL A 324 28.22 -42.93 40.78
CA VAL A 324 29.45 -42.69 39.98
C VAL A 324 28.99 -42.44 38.52
N LYS A 325 29.12 -41.23 37.95
CA LYS A 325 30.29 -40.53 37.34
C LYS A 325 30.39 -40.76 35.82
N SER A 326 30.14 -39.67 35.08
CA SER A 326 30.68 -39.22 33.77
C SER A 326 31.47 -40.18 32.86
N VAL A 327 31.13 -40.17 31.56
CA VAL A 327 32.09 -40.22 30.42
C VAL A 327 31.52 -39.42 29.23
N SER A 328 32.40 -38.63 28.60
CA SER A 328 32.19 -37.79 27.42
C SER A 328 32.38 -38.53 26.09
N SER A 329 31.93 -37.84 25.02
CA SER A 329 32.38 -37.94 23.62
C SER A 329 31.85 -39.19 22.88
N GLU A 330 31.33 -39.11 21.66
CA GLU A 330 31.96 -38.61 20.42
C GLU A 330 30.92 -38.39 19.31
N ASP A 331 31.36 -37.66 18.28
CA ASP A 331 30.71 -37.28 17.03
C ASP A 331 29.93 -38.38 16.29
N SER A 332 28.93 -37.96 15.50
CA SER A 332 28.74 -38.39 14.10
C SER A 332 27.52 -37.70 13.48
N ASP A 333 27.79 -36.78 12.56
CA ASP A 333 26.90 -36.41 11.44
C ASP A 333 26.72 -37.66 10.55
N PRO A 334 25.53 -37.91 9.98
CA PRO A 334 25.42 -37.57 8.56
C PRO A 334 24.03 -37.10 8.11
N GLY A 335 24.05 -36.04 7.30
CA GLY A 335 23.28 -35.82 6.07
C GLY A 335 21.90 -36.47 5.91
N ASP A 336 20.89 -35.62 5.75
CA ASP A 336 19.80 -35.94 4.84
C ASP A 336 19.22 -34.73 4.11
N SER A 337 18.83 -35.05 2.89
CA SER A 337 18.20 -34.37 1.79
C SER A 337 16.97 -33.50 2.10
N GLY A 338 16.68 -32.56 1.17
CA GLY A 338 15.43 -31.82 1.18
C GLY A 338 15.42 -30.65 0.19
N GLY A 339 15.42 -30.97 -1.11
CA GLY A 339 15.32 -30.00 -2.19
C GLY A 339 14.10 -29.09 -2.03
N ARG A 340 14.34 -27.77 -2.02
CA ARG A 340 13.28 -26.76 -2.08
C ARG A 340 13.17 -26.30 -3.53
N GLN A 341 12.17 -26.85 -4.22
CA GLN A 341 11.81 -26.45 -5.58
C GLN A 341 11.52 -24.95 -5.62
N SER A 342 12.31 -24.27 -6.43
CA SER A 342 12.07 -22.94 -6.95
C SER A 342 10.94 -23.00 -7.97
N PHE A 343 9.77 -22.44 -7.63
CA PHE A 343 8.74 -22.12 -8.61
C PHE A 343 8.97 -20.69 -9.10
N TRP A 344 9.64 -20.60 -10.25
CA TRP A 344 9.57 -19.46 -11.14
C TRP A 344 8.27 -19.59 -11.94
N ILE A 345 7.44 -18.56 -11.97
CA ILE A 345 6.47 -18.38 -13.05
C ILE A 345 7.08 -17.33 -13.96
N GLU A 346 7.58 -17.82 -15.10
CA GLU A 346 7.96 -17.05 -16.28
C GLU A 346 6.77 -16.25 -16.82
N GLU A 347 7.05 -15.01 -17.20
CA GLU A 347 6.28 -14.24 -18.18
C GLU A 347 6.24 -14.98 -19.53
N THR A 348 5.06 -15.07 -20.13
CA THR A 348 4.76 -15.20 -21.56
C THR A 348 3.23 -15.01 -21.66
N VAL A 349 2.62 -14.13 -22.44
CA VAL A 349 2.92 -13.38 -23.67
C VAL A 349 2.19 -12.03 -23.60
#